data_AF-A0A960D4Y7-F1
#
_entry.id   AF-A0A960D4Y7-F1
#
_cell.length_a   1.000
_cell.length_b   1.000
_cell.length_c   1.000
_cell.angle_alpha   90.00
_cell.angle_beta   90.00
_cell.angle_gamma   90.00
#
_symmetry.space_group_name_H-M   'P 1'
#
loop_
_entity.id
_entity.type
_entity.pdbx_description
1 polymer ?
#
loop_
_entity_poly.entity_id
_entity_poly.type
_entity_poly.pdbx_seq_one_letter_code
_entity_poly.pdbx_strand_id
1 'polypeptide(L)'
;MFDGLHPADLATADDHAVVGAVEGWGRAEVAGAARRLAAIAELVERRCGTEDDPGDERRLWSCDRWDATAAEVGAALNLSARRASSQMYLARSLRERLP
;
A
#
# COMPACT_ATOMS: atom_id res chain seq x y z
N MET A 1 -2.43 -7.20 17.63
CA MET A 1 -1.74 -6.15 18.41
C MET A 1 -0.26 -6.51 18.40
N PHE A 2 0.64 -5.58 18.10
CA PHE A 2 2.07 -5.89 18.01
C PHE A 2 2.62 -5.96 19.43
N ASP A 3 2.86 -7.18 19.91
CA ASP A 3 3.26 -7.48 21.29
C ASP A 3 4.79 -7.29 21.48
N GLY A 4 5.29 -6.17 20.96
CA GLY A 4 6.70 -5.80 21.01
C GLY A 4 7.00 -4.88 22.19
N LEU A 5 8.27 -4.88 22.62
CA LEU A 5 8.80 -3.94 23.62
C LEU A 5 8.36 -2.51 23.29
N HIS A 6 7.74 -1.83 24.26
CA HIS A 6 7.27 -0.47 24.06
C HIS A 6 8.46 0.50 24.01
N PRO A 7 8.44 1.57 23.20
CA PRO A 7 9.57 2.48 23.06
C PRO A 7 10.08 3.09 24.38
N ALA A 8 9.18 3.26 25.36
CA ALA A 8 9.54 3.77 26.68
C ALA A 8 10.45 2.82 27.49
N ASP A 9 10.41 1.51 27.20
CA ASP A 9 11.10 0.48 27.97
C ASP A 9 12.49 0.16 27.38
N LEU A 10 12.82 0.70 26.20
CA LEU A 10 14.05 0.43 25.45
C LEU A 10 15.31 0.76 26.25
N ALA A 11 15.30 1.83 27.04
CA ALA A 11 16.48 2.31 27.77
C ALA A 11 16.91 1.34 28.90
N THR A 12 16.01 0.48 29.35
CA THR A 12 16.24 -0.47 30.46
C THR A 12 16.26 -1.93 30.01
N ALA A 13 15.96 -2.20 28.74
CA ALA A 13 15.95 -3.54 28.18
C ALA A 13 17.38 -4.04 27.89
N ASP A 14 17.57 -5.36 27.91
CA ASP A 14 18.82 -5.95 27.42
C ASP A 14 18.91 -5.92 25.88
N ASP A 15 20.14 -6.03 25.36
CA ASP A 15 20.40 -5.96 23.92
C ASP A 15 19.61 -7.00 23.11
N HIS A 16 19.39 -8.19 23.67
CA HIS A 16 18.65 -9.26 22.99
C HIS A 16 17.17 -8.89 22.85
N ALA A 17 16.56 -8.34 23.89
CA ALA A 17 15.20 -7.82 23.86
C ALA A 17 15.05 -6.67 22.85
N VAL A 18 16.04 -5.77 22.77
CA VAL A 18 16.05 -4.68 21.77
C VAL A 18 16.12 -5.23 20.34
N VAL A 19 16.98 -6.20 20.06
CA VAL A 19 17.05 -6.85 18.73
C VAL A 19 15.73 -7.55 18.39
N GLY A 20 15.15 -8.30 19.35
CA GLY A 20 13.86 -8.94 19.17
C GLY A 20 12.73 -7.94 18.86
N ALA A 21 12.77 -6.75 19.46
CA ALA A 21 11.84 -5.67 19.16
C ALA A 21 12.03 -5.15 17.72
N VAL A 22 13.26 -4.93 17.25
CA VAL A 22 13.55 -4.52 15.87
C VAL A 22 12.97 -5.51 14.87
N GLU A 23 13.17 -6.81 15.09
CA GLU A 23 12.60 -7.84 14.22
C GLU A 23 11.07 -7.87 14.24
N GLY A 24 10.47 -7.73 15.44
CA GLY A 24 9.03 -7.70 15.64
C GLY A 24 8.36 -6.55 14.89
N TRP A 25 8.89 -5.34 15.07
CA TRP A 25 8.41 -4.14 14.39
C TRP A 25 8.69 -4.18 12.88
N GLY A 26 9.82 -4.74 12.46
CA GLY A 26 10.11 -4.96 11.03
C GLY A 26 9.09 -5.87 10.36
N ARG A 27 8.73 -7.00 10.98
CA ARG A 27 7.66 -7.89 10.47
C ARG A 27 6.30 -7.18 10.44
N ALA A 28 6.01 -6.38 11.46
CA ALA A 28 4.79 -5.58 11.52
C ALA A 28 4.68 -4.59 10.35
N GLU A 29 5.76 -3.85 10.09
CA GLU A 29 5.86 -2.89 8.99
C GLU A 29 5.67 -3.56 7.64
N VAL A 30 6.40 -4.66 7.38
CA VAL A 30 6.31 -5.42 6.12
C VAL A 30 4.88 -5.94 5.91
N ALA A 31 4.26 -6.51 6.94
CA ALA A 31 2.89 -7.00 6.84
C ALA A 31 1.88 -5.85 6.61
N GLY A 32 2.10 -4.68 7.21
CA GLY A 32 1.31 -3.47 6.95
C GLY A 32 1.45 -3.00 5.50
N ALA A 33 2.69 -2.93 5.00
CA ALA A 33 3.00 -2.54 3.64
C ALA A 33 2.40 -3.50 2.60
N ALA A 34 2.47 -4.82 2.86
CA ALA A 34 1.86 -5.83 2.00
C ALA A 34 0.34 -5.66 1.90
N ARG A 35 -0.36 -5.46 3.03
CA ARG A 35 -1.82 -5.22 3.04
C ARG A 35 -2.18 -3.93 2.30
N ARG A 36 -1.41 -2.86 2.50
CA ARG A 36 -1.60 -1.59 1.79
C ARG A 36 -1.43 -1.78 0.27
N LEU A 37 -0.38 -2.47 -0.16
CA LEU A 37 -0.14 -2.74 -1.59
C LEU A 37 -1.21 -3.65 -2.19
N ALA A 38 -1.69 -4.67 -1.47
CA ALA A 38 -2.80 -5.51 -1.93
C ALA A 38 -4.09 -4.68 -2.13
N ALA A 39 -4.40 -3.77 -1.20
CA ALA A 39 -5.55 -2.87 -1.32
C ALA A 39 -5.41 -1.91 -2.53
N ILE A 40 -4.21 -1.36 -2.77
CA ILE A 40 -3.94 -0.55 -3.96
C ILE A 40 -4.12 -1.38 -5.23
N ALA A 41 -3.59 -2.61 -5.28
CA ALA A 41 -3.70 -3.49 -6.44
C ALA A 41 -5.16 -3.83 -6.76
N GLU A 42 -5.98 -4.06 -5.74
CA GLU A 42 -7.40 -4.28 -5.90
C GLU A 42 -8.14 -3.05 -6.44
N LEU A 43 -7.80 -1.85 -5.95
CA LEU A 43 -8.38 -0.61 -6.46
C LEU A 43 -8.00 -0.38 -7.94
N VAL A 44 -6.73 -0.64 -8.29
CA VAL A 44 -6.25 -0.56 -9.68
C VAL A 44 -7.03 -1.52 -10.56
N GLU A 45 -7.18 -2.78 -10.16
CA GLU A 45 -7.90 -3.79 -10.95
C GLU A 45 -9.36 -3.39 -11.19
N ARG A 46 -10.08 -2.98 -10.14
CA ARG A 46 -11.49 -2.57 -10.23
C ARG A 46 -11.73 -1.42 -11.20
N ARG A 47 -10.75 -0.55 -11.40
CA ARG A 47 -10.91 0.68 -12.17
C ARG A 47 -10.24 0.61 -13.54
N CYS A 48 -9.03 0.07 -13.58
CA CYS A 48 -8.18 0.04 -14.76
C CYS A 48 -8.18 -1.33 -15.46
N GLY A 49 -8.68 -2.40 -14.82
CA GLY A 49 -8.76 -3.74 -15.42
C GLY A 49 -9.97 -3.92 -16.35
N THR A 50 -10.98 -3.06 -16.25
CA THR A 50 -12.23 -3.15 -17.01
C THR A 50 -12.32 -2.07 -18.10
N GLU A 51 -11.27 -1.92 -18.92
CA GLU A 51 -11.25 -0.88 -19.96
C GLU A 51 -12.35 -1.09 -21.02
N ASP A 52 -12.87 -2.31 -21.16
CA ASP A 52 -13.77 -2.72 -22.25
C ASP A 52 -15.28 -2.72 -21.94
N ASP A 53 -15.74 -2.39 -20.73
CA ASP A 53 -17.19 -2.32 -20.42
C ASP A 53 -17.91 -1.13 -21.11
N PRO A 54 -18.76 -1.37 -22.13
CA PRO A 54 -19.57 -0.35 -22.83
C PRO A 54 -20.44 0.50 -21.91
N GLY A 55 -20.86 -0.05 -20.77
CA GLY A 55 -21.74 0.62 -19.80
C GLY A 55 -21.00 1.42 -18.72
N ASP A 56 -19.67 1.44 -18.71
CA ASP A 56 -18.93 2.15 -17.67
C ASP A 56 -18.88 3.67 -17.93
N GLU A 57 -19.76 4.40 -17.23
CA GLU A 57 -19.85 5.87 -17.25
C GLU A 57 -18.51 6.58 -16.95
N ARG A 58 -17.57 5.90 -16.26
CA ARG A 58 -16.23 6.46 -15.96
C ARG A 58 -15.39 6.68 -17.21
N ARG A 59 -15.77 6.14 -18.37
CA ARG A 59 -15.15 6.47 -19.67
C ARG A 59 -15.33 7.93 -20.08
N LEU A 60 -16.32 8.62 -19.50
CA LEU A 60 -16.62 10.02 -19.77
C LEU A 60 -15.89 10.98 -18.83
N TRP A 61 -15.08 10.47 -17.89
CA TRP A 61 -14.33 11.30 -16.97
C TRP A 61 -13.26 12.12 -17.71
N SER A 62 -13.03 13.35 -17.23
CA SER A 62 -12.01 14.24 -17.81
C SER A 62 -10.57 13.77 -17.58
N CYS A 63 -10.35 12.92 -16.58
CA CYS A 63 -9.06 12.27 -16.31
C CYS A 63 -9.18 10.79 -16.68
N ASP A 64 -8.08 10.19 -17.14
CA ASP A 64 -8.06 8.74 -17.28
C ASP A 64 -8.21 8.07 -15.90
N ARG A 65 -8.63 6.80 -15.92
CA ARG A 65 -8.93 6.06 -14.69
C ARG A 65 -7.69 5.84 -13.83
N TRP A 66 -6.52 5.84 -14.44
CA TRP A 66 -5.25 5.70 -13.74
C TRP A 66 -4.95 6.95 -12.93
N ASP A 67 -5.03 8.13 -13.55
CA ASP A 67 -4.79 9.42 -12.92
C ASP A 67 -5.79 9.70 -11.79
N ALA A 68 -7.07 9.39 -12.00
CA ALA A 68 -8.08 9.49 -10.95
C ALA A 68 -7.76 8.58 -9.75
N THR A 69 -7.31 7.35 -10.01
CA THR A 69 -6.91 6.40 -8.95
C THR A 69 -5.63 6.86 -8.25
N ALA A 70 -4.66 7.41 -8.98
CA ALA A 70 -3.43 7.95 -8.42
C ALA A 70 -3.70 9.16 -7.52
N ALA A 71 -4.69 10.00 -7.85
CA ALA A 71 -5.12 11.11 -7.02
C ALA A 71 -5.71 10.63 -5.68
N GLU A 72 -6.58 9.63 -5.68
CA GLU A 72 -7.16 9.07 -4.45
C GLU A 72 -6.13 8.36 -3.57
N VAL A 73 -5.26 7.52 -4.17
CA VAL A 73 -4.15 6.88 -3.44
C VAL A 73 -3.18 7.94 -2.90
N GLY A 74 -2.90 8.99 -3.67
CA GLY A 74 -2.10 10.12 -3.27
C GLY A 74 -2.68 10.85 -2.07
N ALA A 75 -3.97 11.16 -2.10
CA ALA A 75 -4.68 11.79 -0.99
C ALA A 75 -4.68 10.91 0.27
N ALA A 76 -4.93 9.60 0.13
CA ALA A 76 -4.95 8.66 1.25
C ALA A 76 -3.58 8.49 1.94
N LEU A 77 -2.49 8.60 1.17
CA LEU A 77 -1.12 8.38 1.67
C LEU A 77 -0.30 9.66 1.82
N ASN A 78 -0.90 10.83 1.58
CA ASN A 78 -0.21 12.12 1.51
C ASN A 78 1.00 12.10 0.55
N LEU A 79 0.81 11.55 -0.65
CA LEU A 79 1.81 11.41 -1.71
C LEU A 79 1.48 12.30 -2.91
N SER A 80 2.52 12.71 -3.64
CA SER A 80 2.33 13.28 -4.97
C SER A 80 1.77 12.24 -5.94
N ALA A 81 1.07 12.68 -6.97
CA ALA A 81 0.49 11.82 -8.00
C ALA A 81 1.53 10.87 -8.61
N ARG A 82 2.76 11.37 -8.88
CA ARG A 82 3.86 10.53 -9.40
C ARG A 82 4.23 9.39 -8.44
N ARG A 83 4.32 9.67 -7.14
CA ARG A 83 4.65 8.64 -6.13
C ARG A 83 3.51 7.65 -5.95
N ALA A 84 2.26 8.12 -5.96
CA ALA A 84 1.09 7.27 -5.93
C ALA A 84 1.03 6.31 -7.14
N SER A 85 1.26 6.85 -8.34
CA SER A 85 1.36 6.07 -9.58
C SER A 85 2.46 5.00 -9.50
N SER A 86 3.65 5.32 -8.95
CA SER A 86 4.68 4.30 -8.70
C SER A 86 4.24 3.21 -7.71
N GLN A 87 3.48 3.56 -6.66
CA GLN A 87 2.91 2.55 -5.74
C GLN A 87 1.89 1.67 -6.45
N MET A 88 1.06 2.22 -7.35
CA MET A 88 0.09 1.46 -8.14
C MET A 88 0.78 0.46 -9.08
N TYR A 89 1.85 0.86 -9.78
CA TYR A 89 2.64 -0.06 -10.60
C TYR A 89 3.24 -1.20 -9.78
N LEU A 90 3.83 -0.88 -8.63
CA LEU A 90 4.40 -1.88 -7.72
C LEU A 90 3.32 -2.84 -7.22
N ALA A 91 2.18 -2.32 -6.79
CA ALA A 91 1.06 -3.10 -6.30
C ALA A 91 0.53 -4.08 -7.37
N ARG A 92 0.33 -3.61 -8.60
CA ARG A 92 -0.06 -4.45 -9.74
C ARG A 92 0.97 -5.54 -10.03
N SER A 93 2.25 -5.17 -10.10
CA SER A 93 3.34 -6.13 -10.36
C SER A 93 3.45 -7.22 -9.29
N LEU A 94 3.21 -6.86 -8.02
CA LEU A 94 3.23 -7.82 -6.92
C LEU A 94 2.04 -8.77 -6.99
N ARG A 95 0.83 -8.28 -7.28
CA ARG A 95 -0.37 -9.11 -7.47
C ARG A 95 -0.19 -10.12 -8.60
N GLU A 96 0.43 -9.72 -9.70
CA GLU A 96 0.71 -10.61 -10.84
C GLU A 96 1.74 -11.70 -10.51
N ARG A 97 2.69 -11.42 -9.60
CA ARG A 97 3.80 -12.33 -9.25
C ARG A 97 3.52 -13.19 -8.02
N LEU A 98 2.68 -12.72 -7.11
CA LEU A 98 2.41 -13.32 -5.80
C LEU A 98 0.88 -13.36 -5.57
N PRO A 99 0.16 -14.31 -6.19
CA PRO A 99 -1.29 -14.41 -6.05
C PRO A 99 -1.73 -14.86 -4.65
#